data_AF-A0A1W9V2D9-F1
#
_entry.id   AF-A0A1W9V2D9-F1
#
_cell.length_a   1.000
_cell.length_b   1.000
_cell.length_c   1.000
_cell.angle_alpha   90.00
_cell.angle_beta   90.00
_cell.angle_gamma   90.00
#
_symmetry.space_group_name_H-M   'P 1'
#
loop_
_entity.id
_entity.type
_entity.pdbx_description
1 polymer ?
#
loop_
_entity_poly.entity_id
_entity_poly.type
_entity_poly.pdbx_seq_one_letter_code
_entity_poly.pdbx_strand_id
1 'polypeptide(L)'
;ARVITDVHSDLVKTSDFNELKEIVKDIAYEQRELASAQKRTELKIEELAEGQKELAYAQTRTELRVEELAKAQTSTAKLVKQLARHVGGLSDTIGGDVEDISYSVIPYVLEQELGWKVGPLERVWHTWGKEAEEVDVFGQATDPTRPDETIWIVGEAKINLTFKEAGKFIQQLTRARQNLKGEIFPVCFCYRARPEVRQLLSEANIRLIFSYGKLV
;
A
#
# COMPACT_ATOMS: atom_id res chain seq x y z
N ALA A 1 -68.29 -93.34 6.64
CA ALA A 1 -68.83 -91.96 6.51
C ALA A 1 -67.87 -90.89 7.02
N ARG A 2 -67.25 -91.05 8.21
CA ARG A 2 -66.38 -90.02 8.84
C ARG A 2 -65.07 -89.70 8.09
N VAL A 3 -64.50 -90.65 7.35
CA VAL A 3 -63.25 -90.46 6.58
C VAL A 3 -63.47 -89.62 5.31
N ILE A 4 -64.68 -89.65 4.72
CA ILE A 4 -64.98 -88.90 3.48
C ILE A 4 -65.20 -87.40 3.79
N THR A 5 -65.66 -87.07 5.00
CA THR A 5 -65.87 -85.67 5.42
C THR A 5 -64.55 -84.94 5.73
N ASP A 6 -63.53 -85.64 6.27
CA ASP A 6 -62.19 -85.05 6.49
C ASP A 6 -61.45 -84.80 5.17
N VAL A 7 -61.58 -85.70 4.18
CA VAL A 7 -60.99 -85.48 2.85
C VAL A 7 -61.66 -84.31 2.12
N HIS A 8 -62.92 -83.99 2.45
CA HIS A 8 -63.63 -82.87 1.84
C HIS A 8 -63.27 -81.51 2.44
N SER A 9 -62.73 -81.45 3.67
CA SER A 9 -62.19 -80.23 4.26
C SER A 9 -60.79 -79.86 3.73
N ASP A 10 -60.03 -80.83 3.23
CA ASP A 10 -58.68 -80.64 2.67
C ASP A 10 -58.67 -80.35 1.15
N LEU A 11 -59.84 -80.32 0.50
CA LEU A 11 -59.97 -80.00 -0.92
C LEU A 11 -60.08 -78.48 -1.12
N VAL A 12 -59.21 -77.95 -2.00
CA VAL A 12 -59.23 -76.55 -2.43
C VAL A 12 -60.60 -76.23 -3.02
N LYS A 13 -61.23 -75.18 -2.48
CA LYS A 13 -62.54 -74.71 -2.96
C LYS A 13 -62.35 -73.71 -4.08
N THR A 14 -63.39 -73.56 -4.90
CA THR A 14 -63.44 -72.52 -5.94
C THR A 14 -63.28 -71.11 -5.37
N SER A 15 -63.72 -70.88 -4.12
CA SER A 15 -63.49 -69.61 -3.40
C SER A 15 -62.00 -69.29 -3.24
N ASP A 16 -61.21 -70.28 -2.84
CA ASP A 16 -59.78 -70.11 -2.54
C ASP A 16 -59.00 -69.82 -3.83
N PHE A 17 -59.41 -70.43 -4.95
CA PHE A 17 -58.84 -70.14 -6.26
C PHE A 17 -59.19 -68.73 -6.77
N ASN A 18 -60.42 -68.26 -6.51
CA ASN A 18 -60.81 -66.89 -6.87
C ASN A 18 -60.06 -65.85 -6.01
N GLU A 19 -59.87 -66.11 -4.72
CA GLU A 19 -59.07 -65.26 -3.83
C GLU A 19 -57.61 -65.20 -4.29
N LEU A 20 -57.00 -66.36 -4.59
CA LEU A 20 -55.65 -66.42 -5.17
C LEU A 20 -55.54 -65.63 -6.48
N LYS A 21 -56.55 -65.71 -7.35
CA LYS A 21 -56.59 -64.96 -8.62
C LYS A 21 -56.60 -63.46 -8.39
N GLU A 22 -57.35 -62.96 -7.40
CA GLU A 22 -57.35 -61.54 -7.07
C GLU A 22 -56.02 -61.12 -6.46
N ILE A 23 -55.44 -61.89 -5.53
CA ILE A 23 -54.10 -61.63 -4.98
C ILE A 23 -53.05 -61.55 -6.10
N VAL A 24 -53.08 -62.48 -7.06
CA VAL A 24 -52.14 -62.48 -8.20
C VAL A 24 -52.34 -61.25 -9.10
N LYS A 25 -53.58 -60.78 -9.30
CA LYS A 25 -53.84 -59.55 -10.05
C LYS A 25 -53.30 -58.32 -9.31
N ASP A 26 -53.50 -58.24 -8.00
CA ASP A 26 -53.02 -57.14 -7.17
C ASP A 26 -51.49 -57.09 -7.17
N ILE A 27 -50.82 -58.25 -7.02
CA ILE A 27 -49.36 -58.35 -7.16
C ILE A 27 -48.90 -57.88 -8.55
N ALA A 28 -49.58 -58.31 -9.61
CA ALA A 28 -49.24 -57.90 -10.97
C ALA A 28 -49.44 -56.38 -11.19
N TYR A 29 -50.42 -55.78 -10.53
CA TYR A 29 -50.64 -54.33 -10.55
C TYR A 29 -49.53 -53.59 -9.79
N GLU A 30 -49.24 -53.97 -8.55
CA GLU A 30 -48.17 -53.38 -7.73
C GLU A 30 -46.79 -53.54 -8.38
N GLN A 31 -46.53 -54.66 -9.05
CA GLN A 31 -45.27 -54.87 -9.78
C GLN A 31 -45.12 -53.90 -10.97
N ARG A 32 -46.22 -53.55 -11.66
CA ARG A 32 -46.21 -52.55 -12.74
C ARG A 32 -45.98 -51.14 -12.19
N GLU A 33 -46.63 -50.80 -11.08
CA GLU A 33 -46.44 -49.52 -10.40
C GLU A 33 -44.98 -49.37 -9.91
N LEU A 34 -44.40 -50.42 -9.31
CA LEU A 34 -43.01 -50.43 -8.89
C LEU A 34 -42.05 -50.27 -10.07
N ALA A 35 -42.27 -50.97 -11.18
CA ALA A 35 -41.47 -50.82 -12.39
C ALA A 35 -41.53 -49.39 -12.97
N SER A 36 -42.72 -48.78 -12.94
CA SER A 36 -42.91 -47.38 -13.35
C SER A 36 -42.17 -46.39 -12.43
N ALA A 37 -42.25 -46.60 -11.11
CA ALA A 37 -41.54 -45.80 -10.13
C ALA A 37 -40.02 -45.96 -10.24
N GLN A 38 -39.53 -47.17 -10.52
CA GLN A 38 -38.12 -47.44 -10.76
C GLN A 38 -37.62 -46.72 -12.02
N LYS A 39 -38.34 -46.82 -13.14
CA LYS A 39 -37.99 -46.10 -14.38
C LYS A 39 -37.94 -44.58 -14.17
N ARG A 40 -38.88 -44.01 -13.42
CA ARG A 40 -38.84 -42.59 -13.05
C ARG A 40 -37.63 -42.22 -12.18
N THR A 41 -37.18 -43.14 -11.34
CA THR A 41 -36.00 -42.94 -10.49
C THR A 41 -34.71 -43.01 -11.32
N GLU A 42 -34.62 -43.97 -12.24
CA GLU A 42 -33.50 -44.08 -13.18
C GLU A 42 -33.32 -42.81 -14.02
N LEU A 43 -34.42 -42.27 -14.57
CA LEU A 43 -34.39 -40.99 -15.31
C LEU A 43 -33.88 -39.84 -14.45
N LYS A 44 -34.32 -39.72 -13.19
CA LYS A 44 -33.82 -38.68 -12.26
C LYS A 44 -32.34 -38.87 -11.93
N ILE A 45 -31.87 -40.11 -11.82
CA ILE A 45 -30.45 -40.40 -11.58
C ILE A 45 -29.62 -39.98 -12.79
N GLU A 46 -30.09 -40.23 -14.00
CA GLU A 46 -29.43 -39.75 -15.24
C GLU A 46 -29.37 -38.22 -15.29
N GLU A 47 -30.46 -37.53 -14.99
CA GLU A 47 -30.50 -36.06 -14.90
C GLU A 47 -29.51 -35.52 -13.85
N LEU A 48 -29.45 -36.14 -12.67
CA LEU A 48 -28.50 -35.76 -11.62
C LEU A 48 -27.04 -36.02 -12.02
N ALA A 49 -26.77 -37.14 -12.69
CA ALA A 49 -25.45 -37.47 -13.18
C ALA A 49 -24.96 -36.45 -14.22
N GLU A 50 -25.86 -35.99 -15.10
CA GLU A 50 -25.52 -34.95 -16.07
C GLU A 50 -25.29 -33.59 -15.40
N GLY A 51 -26.15 -33.20 -14.45
CA GLY A 51 -25.95 -31.99 -13.66
C GLY A 51 -24.63 -31.99 -12.87
N GLN A 52 -24.19 -33.15 -12.34
CA GLN A 52 -22.89 -33.28 -11.70
C GLN A 52 -21.71 -33.09 -12.67
N LYS A 53 -21.82 -33.58 -13.91
CA LYS A 53 -20.77 -33.34 -14.92
C LYS A 53 -20.68 -31.86 -15.26
N GLU A 54 -21.81 -31.19 -15.50
CA GLU A 54 -21.82 -29.76 -15.79
C GLU A 54 -21.20 -28.93 -14.67
N LEU A 55 -21.51 -29.26 -13.41
CA LEU A 55 -20.90 -28.62 -12.24
C LEU A 55 -19.38 -28.86 -12.18
N ALA A 56 -18.91 -30.08 -12.45
CA ALA A 56 -17.48 -30.38 -12.48
C ALA A 56 -16.76 -29.53 -13.56
N TYR A 57 -17.33 -29.41 -14.77
CA TYR A 57 -16.77 -28.55 -15.82
C TYR A 57 -16.77 -27.07 -15.43
N ALA A 58 -17.86 -26.58 -14.82
CA ALA A 58 -17.94 -25.20 -14.35
C ALA A 58 -16.92 -24.90 -13.24
N GLN A 59 -16.67 -25.88 -12.35
CA GLN A 59 -15.67 -25.78 -11.30
C GLN A 59 -14.26 -25.72 -11.88
N THR A 60 -13.89 -26.62 -12.80
CA THR A 60 -12.57 -26.59 -13.47
C THR A 60 -12.33 -25.25 -14.18
N ARG A 61 -13.34 -24.72 -14.88
CA ARG A 61 -13.23 -23.41 -15.53
C ARG A 61 -13.04 -22.27 -14.52
N THR A 62 -13.65 -22.37 -13.34
CA THR A 62 -13.51 -21.37 -12.27
C THR A 62 -12.12 -21.44 -11.64
N GLU A 63 -11.60 -22.64 -11.38
CA GLU A 63 -10.25 -22.85 -10.86
C GLU A 63 -9.18 -22.25 -11.77
N LEU A 64 -9.29 -22.47 -13.10
CA LEU A 64 -8.40 -21.85 -14.08
C LEU A 64 -8.42 -20.32 -14.02
N ARG A 65 -9.62 -19.71 -13.96
CA ARG A 65 -9.76 -18.25 -13.87
C ARG A 65 -9.20 -17.68 -12.57
N VAL A 66 -9.35 -18.39 -11.46
CA VAL A 66 -8.77 -18.01 -10.17
C VAL A 66 -7.24 -18.05 -10.22
N GLU A 67 -6.67 -19.07 -10.86
CA GLU A 67 -5.22 -19.17 -11.04
C GLU A 67 -4.67 -18.04 -11.91
N GLU A 68 -5.35 -17.70 -13.02
CA GLU A 68 -5.00 -16.56 -13.87
C GLU A 68 -5.05 -15.23 -13.10
N LEU A 69 -6.09 -15.02 -12.29
CA LEU A 69 -6.23 -13.83 -11.44
C LEU A 69 -5.10 -13.74 -10.41
N ALA A 70 -4.72 -14.85 -9.76
CA ALA A 70 -3.63 -14.89 -8.80
C ALA A 70 -2.26 -14.53 -9.44
N LYS A 71 -2.02 -15.02 -10.67
CA LYS A 71 -0.82 -14.68 -11.46
C LYS A 71 -0.80 -13.19 -11.83
N ALA A 72 -1.94 -12.64 -12.27
CA ALA A 72 -2.08 -11.23 -12.59
C ALA A 72 -1.82 -10.36 -11.35
N GLN A 73 -2.44 -10.68 -10.21
CA GLN A 73 -2.24 -9.97 -8.94
C GLN A 73 -0.77 -9.96 -8.50
N THR A 74 -0.09 -11.10 -8.59
CA THR A 74 1.34 -11.21 -8.26
C THR A 74 2.21 -10.31 -9.14
N SER A 75 1.87 -10.23 -10.43
CA SER A 75 2.57 -9.38 -11.40
C SER A 75 2.35 -7.90 -11.09
N THR A 76 1.11 -7.50 -10.80
CA THR A 76 0.78 -6.14 -10.36
C THR A 76 1.50 -5.76 -9.07
N ALA A 77 1.55 -6.65 -8.07
CA ALA A 77 2.25 -6.38 -6.81
C ALA A 77 3.76 -6.12 -7.02
N LYS A 78 4.40 -6.85 -7.95
CA LYS A 78 5.80 -6.61 -8.31
C LYS A 78 6.00 -5.23 -8.95
N LEU A 79 5.12 -4.85 -9.87
CA LEU A 79 5.16 -3.53 -10.53
C LEU A 79 4.99 -2.39 -9.52
N VAL A 80 4.04 -2.51 -8.60
CA VAL A 80 3.82 -1.52 -7.52
C VAL A 80 5.07 -1.37 -6.66
N LYS A 81 5.73 -2.49 -6.29
CA LYS A 81 6.98 -2.44 -5.52
C LYS A 81 8.13 -1.78 -6.29
N GLN A 82 8.24 -2.03 -7.59
CA GLN A 82 9.23 -1.38 -8.44
C GLN A 82 8.96 0.12 -8.55
N LEU A 83 7.71 0.52 -8.77
CA LEU A 83 7.31 1.91 -8.82
C LEU A 83 7.62 2.64 -7.50
N ALA A 84 7.31 2.03 -6.36
CA ALA A 84 7.64 2.60 -5.04
C ALA A 84 9.15 2.86 -4.87
N ARG A 85 10.00 1.94 -5.35
CA ARG A 85 11.46 2.12 -5.35
C ARG A 85 11.91 3.26 -6.27
N HIS A 86 11.36 3.34 -7.47
CA HIS A 86 11.69 4.41 -8.41
C HIS A 86 11.26 5.78 -7.88
N VAL A 87 10.05 5.89 -7.31
CA VAL A 87 9.55 7.12 -6.69
C VAL A 87 10.41 7.52 -5.49
N GLY A 88 10.83 6.56 -4.66
CA GLY A 88 11.78 6.82 -3.57
C GLY A 88 13.12 7.37 -4.08
N GLY A 89 13.73 6.71 -5.07
CA GLY A 89 14.99 7.17 -5.66
C GLY A 89 14.88 8.55 -6.33
N LEU A 90 13.77 8.85 -7.01
CA LEU A 90 13.49 10.19 -7.55
C LEU A 90 13.38 11.25 -6.45
N SER A 91 12.76 10.92 -5.32
CA SER A 91 12.67 11.83 -4.17
C SER A 91 14.05 12.15 -3.59
N ASP A 92 14.93 11.16 -3.52
CA ASP A 92 16.29 11.32 -2.99
C ASP A 92 17.16 12.15 -3.94
N THR A 93 17.08 11.91 -5.27
CA THR A 93 17.82 12.69 -6.27
C THR A 93 17.40 14.16 -6.27
N ILE A 94 16.09 14.45 -6.27
CA ILE A 94 15.62 15.85 -6.25
C ILE A 94 16.00 16.52 -4.91
N GLY A 95 16.02 15.78 -3.80
CA GLY A 95 16.50 16.28 -2.51
C GLY A 95 17.97 16.71 -2.57
N GLY A 96 18.85 15.84 -3.08
CA GLY A 96 20.26 16.14 -3.30
C GLY A 96 20.49 17.31 -4.25
N ASP A 97 19.72 17.42 -5.34
CA ASP A 97 19.83 18.54 -6.28
C ASP A 97 19.54 19.89 -5.60
N VAL A 98 18.62 19.96 -4.63
CA VAL A 98 18.32 21.21 -3.92
C VAL A 98 19.46 21.61 -2.99
N GLU A 99 20.06 20.65 -2.29
CA GLU A 99 21.24 20.87 -1.45
C GLU A 99 22.42 21.34 -2.32
N ASP A 100 22.70 20.65 -3.42
CA ASP A 100 23.80 20.98 -4.33
C ASP A 100 23.64 22.37 -4.97
N ILE A 101 22.42 22.72 -5.40
CA ILE A 101 22.12 24.06 -5.93
C ILE A 101 22.31 25.12 -4.82
N SER A 102 21.94 24.81 -3.57
CA SER A 102 22.09 25.74 -2.45
C SER A 102 23.55 26.16 -2.24
N TYR A 103 24.50 25.24 -2.40
CA TYR A 103 25.94 25.53 -2.26
C TYR A 103 26.46 26.48 -3.34
N SER A 104 25.78 26.60 -4.47
CA SER A 104 26.14 27.56 -5.52
C SER A 104 25.38 28.88 -5.38
N VAL A 105 24.09 28.82 -5.07
CA VAL A 105 23.22 30.01 -5.05
C VAL A 105 23.43 30.83 -3.79
N ILE A 106 23.61 30.22 -2.62
CA ILE A 106 23.79 30.96 -1.36
C ILE A 106 25.04 31.85 -1.42
N PRO A 107 26.24 31.35 -1.79
CA PRO A 107 27.42 32.21 -1.94
C PRO A 107 27.20 33.37 -2.91
N TYR A 108 26.62 33.08 -4.08
CA TYR A 108 26.35 34.11 -5.09
C TYR A 108 25.43 35.21 -4.56
N VAL A 109 24.31 34.85 -3.93
CA VAL A 109 23.34 35.81 -3.39
C VAL A 109 23.96 36.63 -2.26
N LEU A 110 24.71 36.02 -1.35
CA LEU A 110 25.34 36.75 -0.24
C LEU A 110 26.46 37.67 -0.70
N GLU A 111 27.22 37.29 -1.73
CA GLU A 111 28.21 38.16 -2.35
C GLU A 111 27.54 39.38 -3.02
N GLN A 112 26.45 39.17 -3.77
CA GLN A 112 25.75 40.26 -4.45
C GLN A 112 25.01 41.21 -3.49
N GLU A 113 24.31 40.67 -2.50
CA GLU A 113 23.44 41.47 -1.62
C GLU A 113 24.19 42.05 -0.42
N LEU A 114 25.21 41.35 0.09
CA LEU A 114 25.93 41.72 1.31
C LEU A 114 27.42 41.98 1.10
N GLY A 115 27.97 41.71 -0.09
CA GLY A 115 29.41 41.87 -0.36
C GLY A 115 30.29 40.86 0.35
N TRP A 116 29.72 39.78 0.90
CA TRP A 116 30.45 38.80 1.69
C TRP A 116 31.20 37.80 0.82
N LYS A 117 32.37 37.38 1.30
CA LYS A 117 33.11 36.26 0.72
C LYS A 117 32.73 34.99 1.45
N VAL A 118 31.98 34.13 0.77
CA VAL A 118 31.52 32.85 1.32
C VAL A 118 32.50 31.75 0.94
N GLY A 119 32.98 31.01 1.93
CA GLY A 119 33.81 29.83 1.75
C GLY A 119 33.01 28.63 1.22
N PRO A 120 33.63 27.44 1.10
CA PRO A 120 32.90 26.24 0.72
C PRO A 120 31.78 25.95 1.73
N LEU A 121 30.59 25.66 1.21
CA LEU A 121 29.45 25.20 1.98
C LEU A 121 29.33 23.68 1.82
N GLU A 122 29.03 22.99 2.91
CA GLU A 122 28.92 21.55 2.96
C GLU A 122 27.84 21.07 3.93
N ARG A 123 27.38 19.85 3.71
CA ARG A 123 26.51 19.14 4.65
C ARG A 123 27.34 18.43 5.70
N VAL A 124 27.07 18.74 6.97
CA VAL A 124 27.88 18.25 8.09
C VAL A 124 27.02 17.72 9.23
N TRP A 125 27.55 16.74 9.94
CA TRP A 125 26.96 16.26 11.20
C TRP A 125 27.64 16.97 12.37
N HIS A 126 26.87 17.74 13.14
CA HIS A 126 27.34 18.42 14.33
C HIS A 126 26.61 17.94 15.59
N THR A 127 27.37 17.76 16.67
CA THR A 127 26.82 17.44 17.99
C THR A 127 26.78 18.70 18.84
N TRP A 128 25.68 19.45 18.76
CA TRP A 128 25.43 20.63 19.60
C TRP A 128 24.56 20.33 20.83
N GLY A 129 23.95 19.14 20.88
CA GLY A 129 23.09 18.68 21.96
C GLY A 129 23.48 17.29 22.44
N LYS A 130 22.49 16.45 22.75
CA LYS A 130 22.71 15.05 23.15
C LYS A 130 22.96 14.11 21.97
N GLU A 131 22.41 14.45 20.81
CA GLU A 131 22.50 13.67 19.59
C GLU A 131 23.18 14.50 18.50
N ALA A 132 23.78 13.81 17.53
CA ALA A 132 24.31 14.45 16.33
C ALA A 132 23.14 14.84 15.42
N GLU A 133 23.20 16.06 14.88
CA GLU A 133 22.22 16.60 13.95
C GLU A 133 22.91 16.94 12.63
N GLU A 134 22.28 16.62 11.51
CA GLU A 134 22.74 17.03 10.18
C GLU A 134 22.34 18.48 9.92
N VAL A 135 23.28 19.25 9.37
CA VAL A 135 23.07 20.63 8.92
C VAL A 135 23.22 20.62 7.41
N ASP A 136 22.13 20.91 6.69
CA ASP A 136 22.09 20.82 5.23
C ASP A 136 23.11 21.76 4.59
N VAL A 137 23.25 22.99 5.12
CA VAL A 137 24.20 23.99 4.63
C VAL A 137 25.01 24.55 5.79
N PHE A 138 26.32 24.30 5.78
CA PHE A 138 27.22 24.82 6.79
C PHE A 138 28.51 25.34 6.18
N GLY A 139 29.00 26.46 6.70
CA GLY A 139 30.31 26.99 6.32
C GLY A 139 30.56 28.37 6.90
N GLN A 140 31.62 29.02 6.43
CA GLN A 140 32.03 30.34 6.92
C GLN A 140 31.92 31.39 5.82
N ALA A 141 31.61 32.61 6.24
CA ALA A 141 31.70 33.81 5.43
C ALA A 141 32.55 34.86 6.14
N THR A 142 33.13 35.75 5.33
CA THR A 142 33.86 36.92 5.82
C THR A 142 33.26 38.16 5.18
N ASP A 143 32.95 39.13 6.02
CA ASP A 143 32.59 40.47 5.60
C ASP A 143 33.88 41.28 5.38
N PRO A 144 34.19 41.74 4.15
CA PRO A 144 35.39 42.52 3.88
C PRO A 144 35.49 43.81 4.70
N THR A 145 34.38 44.31 5.24
CA THR A 145 34.35 45.49 6.13
C THR A 145 34.63 45.14 7.60
N ARG A 146 34.48 43.88 7.98
CA ARG A 146 34.70 43.34 9.34
C ARG A 146 35.56 42.05 9.27
N PRO A 147 36.85 42.16 8.90
CA PRO A 147 37.69 40.98 8.62
C PRO A 147 37.97 40.12 9.85
N ASP A 148 37.88 40.69 11.07
CA ASP A 148 38.15 39.99 12.32
C ASP A 148 36.91 39.23 12.86
N GLU A 149 35.74 39.38 12.23
CA GLU A 149 34.50 38.72 12.63
C GLU A 149 34.23 37.48 11.77
N THR A 150 34.18 36.31 12.42
CA THR A 150 33.78 35.07 11.75
C THR A 150 32.26 34.98 11.69
N ILE A 151 31.72 34.83 10.47
CA ILE A 151 30.30 34.61 10.23
C ILE A 151 30.09 33.14 9.86
N TRP A 152 29.32 32.42 10.65
CA TRP A 152 28.90 31.05 10.36
C TRP A 152 27.59 31.05 9.59
N ILE A 153 27.62 30.51 8.39
CA ILE A 153 26.40 30.21 7.63
C ILE A 153 25.88 28.87 8.15
N VAL A 154 24.65 28.88 8.64
CA VAL A 154 23.93 27.68 9.07
C VAL A 154 22.61 27.67 8.33
N GLY A 155 22.30 26.61 7.62
CA GLY A 155 21.14 26.58 6.75
C GLY A 155 20.47 25.24 6.57
N GLU A 156 19.21 25.35 6.16
CA GLU A 156 18.28 24.26 5.84
C GLU A 156 17.93 24.35 4.35
N ALA A 157 18.05 23.25 3.61
CA ALA A 157 17.72 23.19 2.18
C ALA A 157 16.57 22.20 1.95
N LYS A 158 15.44 22.69 1.43
CA LYS A 158 14.25 21.87 1.15
C LYS A 158 13.55 22.32 -0.12
N ILE A 159 13.08 21.37 -0.94
CA ILE A 159 12.29 21.70 -2.16
C ILE A 159 11.07 22.54 -1.78
N ASN A 160 10.29 22.05 -0.81
CA ASN A 160 9.12 22.73 -0.27
C ASN A 160 9.30 22.90 1.24
N LEU A 161 9.65 24.09 1.69
CA LEU A 161 9.87 24.34 3.10
C LEU A 161 8.54 24.43 3.85
N THR A 162 8.36 23.53 4.82
CA THR A 162 7.15 23.41 5.63
C THR A 162 7.29 24.11 6.98
N PHE A 163 6.15 24.38 7.64
CA PHE A 163 6.13 24.97 8.99
C PHE A 163 6.86 24.10 10.02
N LYS A 164 6.75 22.76 9.88
CA LYS A 164 7.41 21.80 10.76
C LYS A 164 8.93 21.84 10.60
N GLU A 165 9.42 21.90 9.37
CA GLU A 165 10.87 22.01 9.07
C GLU A 165 11.43 23.33 9.56
N ALA A 166 10.77 24.45 9.26
CA ALA A 166 11.16 25.76 9.79
C ALA A 166 11.23 25.78 11.33
N GLY A 167 10.24 25.17 12.00
CA GLY A 167 10.24 25.03 13.45
C GLY A 167 11.40 24.19 14.00
N LYS A 168 11.74 23.08 13.33
CA LYS A 168 12.92 22.27 13.68
C LYS A 168 14.21 23.04 13.49
N PHE A 169 14.34 23.76 12.38
CA PHE A 169 15.51 24.56 12.07
C PHE A 169 15.73 25.67 13.10
N ILE A 170 14.67 26.36 13.56
CA ILE A 170 14.75 27.34 14.66
C ILE A 170 15.32 26.70 15.95
N GLN A 171 14.91 25.48 16.28
CA GLN A 171 15.44 24.75 17.44
C GLN A 171 16.92 24.38 17.23
N GLN A 172 17.29 23.94 16.03
CA GLN A 172 18.67 23.63 15.67
C GLN A 172 19.56 24.88 15.76
N LEU A 173 19.12 26.02 15.25
CA LEU A 173 19.80 27.31 15.37
C LEU A 173 20.00 27.75 16.82
N THR A 174 19.04 27.47 17.70
CA THR A 174 19.18 27.76 19.14
C THR A 174 20.34 26.98 19.74
N ARG A 175 20.50 25.70 19.37
CA ARG A 175 21.63 24.87 19.79
C ARG A 175 22.94 25.31 19.15
N ALA A 176 22.93 25.65 17.86
CA ALA A 176 24.10 26.17 17.15
C ALA A 176 24.65 27.44 17.82
N ARG A 177 23.77 28.40 18.14
CA ARG A 177 24.12 29.67 18.83
C ARG A 177 24.74 29.47 20.21
N GLN A 178 24.43 28.37 20.90
CA GLN A 178 25.00 28.06 22.21
C GLN A 178 26.40 27.43 22.12
N ASN A 179 26.73 26.83 20.98
CA ASN A 179 27.95 26.02 20.83
C ASN A 179 28.98 26.62 19.87
N LEU A 180 28.57 27.47 18.92
CA LEU A 180 29.45 28.14 17.98
C LEU A 180 29.86 29.52 18.50
N LYS A 181 31.12 29.88 18.29
CA LYS A 181 31.66 31.23 18.56
C LYS A 181 31.70 32.02 17.26
N GLY A 182 31.11 33.22 17.26
CA GLY A 182 31.03 34.10 16.10
C GLY A 182 29.59 34.54 15.82
N GLU A 183 29.41 35.32 14.76
CA GLU A 183 28.08 35.66 14.26
C GLU A 183 27.49 34.43 13.55
N ILE A 184 26.21 34.12 13.79
CA ILE A 184 25.51 33.08 13.04
C ILE A 184 24.55 33.76 12.07
N PHE A 185 24.72 33.47 10.79
CA PHE A 185 23.84 33.86 9.72
C PHE A 185 22.92 32.68 9.33
N PRO A 186 21.67 32.66 9.83
CA PRO A 186 20.72 31.60 9.51
C PRO A 186 20.08 31.79 8.14
N VAL A 187 20.10 30.75 7.31
CA VAL A 187 19.51 30.79 5.96
C VAL A 187 18.69 29.54 5.65
N CYS A 188 17.48 29.71 5.12
CA CYS A 188 16.72 28.64 4.51
C CYS A 188 16.78 28.78 2.99
N PHE A 189 17.04 27.67 2.29
CA PHE A 189 17.03 27.61 0.82
C PHE A 189 15.88 26.72 0.34
N CYS A 190 15.03 27.23 -0.56
CA CYS A 190 13.93 26.43 -1.09
C CYS A 190 13.42 26.86 -2.47
N TYR A 191 12.61 26.02 -3.12
CA TYR A 191 11.87 26.41 -4.32
C TYR A 191 10.56 27.10 -3.95
N ARG A 192 9.90 26.60 -2.89
CA ARG A 192 8.59 27.09 -2.45
C ARG A 192 8.50 27.14 -0.93
N ALA A 193 7.97 28.23 -0.44
CA ALA A 193 7.55 28.41 0.95
C ALA A 193 6.18 29.13 0.95
N ARG A 194 5.23 28.60 1.72
CA ARG A 194 3.91 29.23 1.91
C ARG A 194 4.03 30.52 2.73
N PRO A 195 3.10 31.48 2.61
CA PRO A 195 3.18 32.76 3.32
C PRO A 195 3.38 32.62 4.84
N GLU A 196 2.73 31.65 5.48
CA GLU A 196 2.84 31.46 6.93
C GLU A 196 4.25 30.99 7.36
N VAL A 197 4.91 30.20 6.50
CA VAL A 197 6.30 29.77 6.72
C VAL A 197 7.26 30.95 6.56
N ARG A 198 7.03 31.80 5.56
CA ARG A 198 7.86 33.00 5.34
C ARG A 198 7.75 33.96 6.53
N GLN A 199 6.54 34.14 7.05
CA GLN A 199 6.31 34.96 8.23
C GLN A 199 7.04 34.40 9.45
N LEU A 200 6.94 33.09 9.70
CA LEU A 200 7.65 32.42 10.80
C LEU A 200 9.18 32.64 10.72
N LEU A 201 9.77 32.48 9.52
CA LEU A 201 11.21 32.69 9.33
C LEU A 201 11.60 34.15 9.55
N SER A 202 10.80 35.10 9.05
CA SER A 202 11.03 36.53 9.24
C SER A 202 10.98 36.91 10.72
N GLU A 203 9.99 36.42 11.47
CA GLU A 203 9.87 36.64 12.92
C GLU A 203 11.06 36.02 13.69
N ALA A 204 11.62 34.91 13.20
CA ALA A 204 12.80 34.27 13.77
C ALA A 204 14.14 34.87 13.31
N ASN A 205 14.11 35.94 12.49
CA ASN A 205 15.27 36.55 11.85
C ASN A 205 16.12 35.56 11.04
N ILE A 206 15.45 34.71 10.25
CA ILE A 206 16.05 33.73 9.34
C ILE A 206 15.86 34.21 7.91
N ARG A 207 16.96 34.25 7.15
CA ARG A 207 16.92 34.64 5.74
C ARG A 207 16.37 33.53 4.88
N LEU A 208 15.53 33.88 3.91
CA LEU A 208 14.98 32.92 2.96
C LEU A 208 15.54 33.21 1.57
N ILE A 209 16.24 32.24 0.99
CA ILE A 209 16.73 32.30 -0.38
C ILE A 209 15.92 31.32 -1.22
N PHE A 210 15.34 31.82 -2.32
CA PHE A 210 14.71 30.96 -3.30
C PHE A 210 15.72 30.43 -4.33
N SER A 211 15.42 29.30 -4.94
CA SER A 211 16.29 28.68 -5.97
C SER A 211 16.60 29.56 -7.18
N TYR A 212 15.81 30.60 -7.42
CA TYR A 212 16.05 31.61 -8.46
C TYR A 212 16.85 32.83 -7.96
N GLY A 213 17.51 32.75 -6.80
CA GLY A 213 18.47 33.76 -6.32
C GLY A 213 17.85 34.98 -5.62
N LYS A 214 16.58 34.89 -5.19
CA LYS A 214 15.94 35.99 -4.45
C LYS A 214 16.09 35.79 -2.94
N LEU A 215 16.74 36.74 -2.28
CA LEU A 215 16.78 36.87 -0.82
C LEU A 215 15.52 37.59 -0.31
N VAL A 216 14.90 37.03 0.74
CA VAL A 216 13.71 37.56 1.43
C VAL A 216 13.91 37.49 2.94
#